data_AF-A0A6A4F1P2-F1
#
_entry.id   AF-A0A6A4F1P2-F1
#
_cell.length_a   1.000
_cell.length_b   1.000
_cell.length_c   1.000
_cell.angle_alpha   90.00
_cell.angle_beta   90.00
_cell.angle_gamma   90.00
#
_symmetry.space_group_name_H-M   'P 1'
#
loop_
_entity.id
_entity.type
_entity.pdbx_description
1 polymer ?
#
loop_
_entity_poly.entity_id
_entity_poly.type
_entity_poly.pdbx_seq_one_letter_code
_entity_poly.pdbx_strand_id
1 'polypeptide(L)'
;MDLLDAIRQDVLKQKHEEAVNFFSKVYDFRQFIIATSPAADVSVTVKMCCLSSERLRANNGTRVTVIDASQHGVFDSTQEALHDLTAGKRKTYIAQITGVRSLRKVSRTGLT
;
A
#
# COMPACT_ATOMS: atom_id res chain seq x y z
N MET A 1 -18.51 -0.60 -28.53
CA MET A 1 -18.61 -0.18 -27.12
C MET A 1 -18.08 1.24 -27.06
N ASP A 2 -18.84 2.19 -26.51
CA ASP A 2 -18.41 3.60 -26.42
C ASP A 2 -17.23 3.71 -25.44
N LEU A 3 -16.17 4.43 -25.81
CA LEU A 3 -15.01 4.68 -24.97
C LEU A 3 -15.43 5.33 -23.64
N LEU A 4 -16.44 6.20 -23.67
CA LEU A 4 -16.97 6.85 -22.46
C LEU A 4 -17.63 5.84 -21.53
N ASP A 5 -18.34 4.85 -22.07
CA ASP A 5 -18.99 3.82 -21.26
C ASP A 5 -17.97 2.85 -20.66
N ALA A 6 -16.91 2.50 -21.39
CA ALA A 6 -15.80 1.70 -20.86
C ALA A 6 -15.12 2.40 -19.66
N ILE A 7 -14.80 3.69 -19.79
CA ILE A 7 -14.19 4.48 -18.71
C ILE A 7 -15.12 4.53 -17.48
N ARG A 8 -16.43 4.71 -17.68
CA ARG A 8 -17.39 4.74 -16.57
C ARG A 8 -17.44 3.40 -15.83
N GLN A 9 -17.39 2.28 -16.54
CA GLN A 9 -17.36 0.95 -15.92
C GLN A 9 -16.07 0.74 -15.11
N ASP A 10 -14.91 1.15 -15.62
CA ASP A 10 -13.65 1.06 -14.88
C ASP A 10 -13.66 1.89 -13.59
N VAL A 11 -14.22 3.10 -13.63
CA VAL A 11 -14.39 3.94 -12.43
C VAL A 11 -15.33 3.29 -11.41
N LEU A 12 -16.42 2.68 -11.85
CA LEU A 12 -17.34 1.97 -10.96
C LEU A 12 -16.69 0.74 -10.33
N LYS A 13 -15.93 -0.03 -11.12
CA LYS A 13 -15.12 -1.17 -10.64
C LYS A 13 -14.14 -0.71 -9.56
N GLN A 14 -13.36 0.35 -9.81
CA GLN A 14 -12.41 0.88 -8.82
C GLN A 14 -13.08 1.34 -7.54
N LYS A 15 -14.21 2.06 -7.63
CA LYS A 15 -14.95 2.49 -6.43
C LYS A 15 -15.47 1.30 -5.62
N HIS A 16 -15.94 0.25 -6.30
CA HIS A 16 -16.36 -0.97 -5.64
C HIS A 16 -15.17 -1.65 -4.94
N GLU A 17 -14.06 -1.80 -5.65
CA GLU A 17 -12.80 -2.35 -5.10
C GLU A 17 -12.33 -1.55 -3.88
N GLU A 18 -12.32 -0.23 -3.94
CA GLU A 18 -11.92 0.61 -2.80
C GLU A 18 -12.84 0.46 -1.59
N ALA A 19 -14.14 0.21 -1.82
CA ALA A 19 -15.10 -0.03 -0.75
C ALA A 19 -14.92 -1.41 -0.08
N VAL A 20 -14.52 -2.44 -0.85
CA VAL A 20 -14.38 -3.82 -0.34
C VAL A 20 -12.95 -4.15 0.10
N ASN A 21 -11.93 -3.57 -0.54
CA ASN A 21 -10.51 -3.74 -0.26
C ASN A 21 -10.00 -2.66 0.70
N PHE A 22 -10.76 -2.42 1.77
CA PHE A 22 -10.42 -1.49 2.82
C PHE A 22 -9.87 -2.23 4.04
N PHE A 23 -8.63 -1.94 4.43
CA PHE A 23 -7.94 -2.65 5.51
C PHE A 23 -7.48 -1.69 6.62
N SER A 24 -7.82 -2.03 7.86
CA SER A 24 -7.35 -1.31 9.05
C SER A 24 -6.41 -2.10 9.96
N LYS A 25 -6.17 -3.37 9.64
CA LYS A 25 -5.30 -4.29 10.37
C LYS A 25 -4.25 -4.91 9.45
N VAL A 26 -3.02 -5.02 9.94
CA VAL A 26 -1.87 -5.55 9.21
C VAL A 26 -2.10 -7.00 8.83
N TYR A 27 -2.70 -7.77 9.73
CA TYR A 27 -3.02 -9.18 9.47
C TYR A 27 -3.96 -9.35 8.28
N ASP A 28 -5.09 -8.63 8.26
CA ASP A 28 -6.10 -8.74 7.20
C ASP A 28 -5.51 -8.35 5.83
N PHE A 29 -4.73 -7.26 5.79
CA PHE A 29 -4.06 -6.83 4.57
C PHE A 29 -3.05 -7.86 4.04
N ARG A 30 -2.25 -8.47 4.93
CA ARG A 30 -1.31 -9.54 4.57
C ARG A 30 -2.04 -10.78 4.05
N GLN A 31 -3.12 -11.18 4.72
CA GLN A 31 -3.94 -12.31 4.29
C GLN A 31 -4.56 -12.06 2.94
N PHE A 32 -5.07 -10.85 2.68
CA PHE A 32 -5.58 -10.46 1.36
C PHE A 32 -4.52 -10.64 0.27
N ILE A 33 -3.30 -10.11 0.46
CA ILE A 33 -2.22 -10.24 -0.52
C ILE A 33 -1.88 -11.71 -0.78
N ILE A 34 -1.73 -12.52 0.27
CA ILE A 34 -1.35 -13.93 0.17
C ILE A 34 -2.44 -14.76 -0.50
N ALA A 35 -3.70 -14.55 -0.11
CA ALA A 35 -4.82 -15.35 -0.58
C ALA A 35 -5.25 -14.98 -2.00
N THR A 36 -5.17 -13.71 -2.37
CA THR A 36 -5.71 -13.21 -3.65
C THR A 36 -4.65 -12.96 -4.71
N SER A 37 -3.37 -12.75 -4.32
CA SER A 37 -2.29 -12.36 -5.23
C SER A 37 -2.75 -11.30 -6.24
N PRO A 38 -3.17 -10.11 -5.76
CA PRO A 38 -3.94 -9.16 -6.55
C PRO A 38 -3.18 -8.70 -7.80
N ALA A 39 -3.92 -8.50 -8.90
CA ALA A 39 -3.39 -7.97 -10.14
C ALA A 39 -2.96 -6.50 -10.00
N ALA A 40 -2.16 -6.00 -10.94
CA ALA A 40 -1.56 -4.66 -10.88
C ALA A 40 -2.60 -3.51 -10.97
N ASP A 41 -3.81 -3.80 -11.43
CA ASP A 41 -4.92 -2.85 -11.58
C ASP A 41 -5.86 -2.82 -10.36
N VAL A 42 -5.67 -3.70 -9.38
CA VAL A 42 -6.50 -3.75 -8.17
C VAL A 42 -6.15 -2.60 -7.23
N SER A 43 -7.16 -1.79 -6.88
CA SER A 43 -7.00 -0.75 -5.86
C SER A 43 -7.26 -1.31 -4.46
N VAL A 44 -6.43 -0.89 -3.50
CA VAL A 44 -6.58 -1.22 -2.08
C VAL A 44 -6.43 0.04 -1.24
N THR A 45 -7.27 0.19 -0.22
CA THR A 45 -7.18 1.28 0.74
C THR A 45 -6.73 0.75 2.09
N VAL A 46 -5.74 1.41 2.69
CA VAL A 46 -5.18 1.03 3.98
C VAL A 46 -5.28 2.20 4.96
N LYS A 47 -5.97 1.99 6.09
CA LYS A 47 -6.04 2.93 7.21
C LYS A 47 -5.23 2.39 8.38
N MET A 48 -4.03 2.92 8.59
CA MET A 48 -3.07 2.42 9.59
C MET A 48 -2.26 3.56 10.21
N CYS A 49 -1.62 3.31 11.35
CA CYS A 49 -0.71 4.28 11.95
C CYS A 49 0.66 4.19 11.29
N CYS A 50 1.21 5.32 10.85
CA CYS A 50 2.52 5.38 10.22
C CYS A 50 3.62 5.38 11.28
N LEU A 51 4.39 4.29 11.35
CA LEU A 51 5.53 4.17 12.26
C LEU A 51 6.75 4.92 11.73
N SER A 52 7.03 4.77 10.44
CA SER A 52 8.13 5.46 9.79
C SER A 52 7.89 5.57 8.29
N SER A 53 8.46 6.60 7.68
CA SER A 53 8.49 6.80 6.25
C SER A 53 9.90 7.16 5.83
N GLU A 54 10.46 6.42 4.89
CA GLU A 54 11.79 6.67 4.35
C GLU A 54 11.76 6.77 2.83
N ARG A 55 12.50 7.74 2.30
CA ARG A 55 12.69 7.90 0.86
C ARG A 55 13.82 6.98 0.39
N LEU A 56 13.50 6.07 -0.53
CA LEU A 56 14.45 5.15 -1.13
C LEU A 56 15.26 5.90 -2.20
N ARG A 57 16.52 6.24 -1.88
CA ARG A 57 17.41 7.07 -2.72
C ARG A 57 17.64 6.51 -4.13
N ALA A 58 17.72 5.19 -4.29
CA ALA A 58 18.03 4.55 -5.58
C ALA A 58 16.82 4.44 -6.54
N ASN A 59 15.60 4.37 -6.02
CA ASN A 59 14.42 3.96 -6.80
C ASN A 59 13.34 5.05 -6.90
N ASN A 60 13.62 6.28 -6.46
CA ASN A 60 12.61 7.34 -6.31
C ASN A 60 11.33 6.85 -5.61
N GLY A 61 11.49 5.87 -4.72
CA GLY A 61 10.41 5.20 -4.02
C GLY A 61 10.27 5.73 -2.60
N THR A 62 9.14 5.43 -1.99
CA THR A 62 8.91 5.66 -0.56
C THR A 62 8.57 4.33 0.08
N ARG A 63 9.27 3.99 1.17
CA ARG A 63 8.92 2.85 2.01
C ARG A 63 8.28 3.38 3.28
N VAL A 64 7.09 2.89 3.57
CA VAL A 64 6.32 3.25 4.75
C VAL A 64 6.18 2.01 5.61
N THR A 65 6.53 2.14 6.90
CA THR A 65 6.28 1.11 7.91
C THR A 65 5.02 1.52 8.68
N VAL A 66 4.07 0.61 8.79
CA VAL A 66 2.76 0.88 9.38
C VAL A 66 2.35 -0.19 10.38
N ILE A 67 1.47 0.17 11.31
CA ILE A 67 0.84 -0.73 12.30
C ILE A 67 -0.67 -0.51 12.32
N ASP A 68 -1.40 -1.44 12.95
CA ASP A 68 -2.86 -1.39 13.05
C ASP A 68 -3.40 -0.01 13.48
N ALA A 69 -4.49 0.43 12.86
CA ALA A 69 -5.13 1.70 13.23
C ALA A 69 -5.63 1.72 14.68
N SER A 70 -5.97 0.55 15.25
CA SER A 70 -6.40 0.46 16.65
C SER A 70 -5.30 0.83 17.65
N GLN A 71 -4.03 0.78 17.24
CA GLN A 71 -2.90 1.15 18.09
C GLN A 71 -2.67 2.67 18.15
N HIS A 72 -3.49 3.48 17.48
CA HIS A 72 -3.33 4.93 17.44
C HIS A 72 -3.27 5.57 18.85
N GLY A 73 -4.13 5.13 19.78
CA GLY A 73 -4.19 5.68 21.14
C GLY A 73 -3.01 5.30 22.03
N VAL A 74 -2.22 4.29 21.64
CA VAL A 74 -1.05 3.78 22.35
C VAL A 74 0.19 3.81 21.45
N PHE A 75 0.17 4.67 20.43
CA PHE A 75 1.13 4.63 19.34
C PHE A 75 2.56 4.84 19.83
N ASP A 76 2.81 5.84 20.68
CA ASP A 76 4.14 6.16 21.19
C ASP A 76 4.74 4.96 21.96
N SER A 77 3.99 4.40 22.91
CA SER A 77 4.42 3.22 23.66
C SER A 77 4.58 1.98 22.77
N THR A 78 3.74 1.84 21.74
CA THR A 78 3.82 0.74 20.78
C THR A 78 5.07 0.88 19.93
N GLN A 79 5.40 2.10 19.48
CA GLN A 79 6.61 2.37 18.71
C GLN A 79 7.86 2.02 19.52
N GLU A 80 7.95 2.47 20.77
CA GLU A 80 9.05 2.15 21.67
C GLU A 80 9.19 0.64 21.89
N ALA A 81 8.10 -0.04 22.27
CA ALA A 81 8.10 -1.49 22.48
C ALA A 81 8.46 -2.27 21.21
N LEU A 82 8.08 -1.78 20.02
CA LEU A 82 8.46 -2.39 18.74
C LEU A 82 9.97 -2.29 18.49
N HIS A 83 10.64 -1.22 18.91
CA HIS A 83 12.09 -1.09 18.76
C HIS A 83 12.86 -2.17 19.54
N ASP A 84 12.35 -2.58 20.70
CA ASP A 84 12.93 -3.62 21.55
C ASP A 84 12.72 -5.04 21.01
N LEU A 85 11.80 -5.23 20.07
CA LEU A 85 11.53 -6.54 19.48
C LEU A 85 12.58 -6.93 18.44
N THR A 86 12.95 -8.21 18.47
CA THR A 86 13.73 -8.84 17.40
C THR A 86 12.99 -8.73 16.06
N ALA A 87 13.74 -8.67 14.95
CA ALA A 87 13.16 -8.49 13.61
C ALA A 87 12.10 -9.55 13.27
N GLY A 88 12.27 -10.79 13.74
CA GLY A 88 11.30 -11.88 13.54
C GLY A 88 9.95 -11.58 14.21
N LYS A 89 9.95 -11.10 15.45
CA LYS A 89 8.72 -10.78 16.20
C LYS A 89 8.03 -9.52 15.64
N ARG A 90 8.79 -8.52 15.21
CA ARG A 90 8.24 -7.30 14.60
C ARG A 90 7.40 -7.56 13.35
N LYS A 91 7.83 -8.49 12.48
CA LYS A 91 7.18 -8.77 11.19
C LYS A 91 5.68 -9.08 11.29
N THR A 92 5.24 -9.63 12.42
CA THR A 92 3.83 -9.96 12.67
C THR A 92 2.98 -8.71 12.93
N TYR A 93 3.55 -7.66 13.50
CA TYR A 93 2.83 -6.46 13.94
C TYR A 93 2.99 -5.27 12.99
N ILE A 94 4.04 -5.27 12.17
CA ILE A 94 4.31 -4.20 11.20
C ILE A 94 4.05 -4.67 9.78
N ALA A 95 3.54 -3.79 8.92
CA ALA A 95 3.60 -3.95 7.46
C ALA A 95 4.58 -2.93 6.88
N GLN A 96 5.32 -3.33 5.85
CA GLN A 96 6.15 -2.42 5.07
C GLN A 96 5.59 -2.34 3.65
N ILE A 97 5.20 -1.13 3.25
CA ILE A 97 4.62 -0.84 1.94
C ILE A 97 5.66 -0.02 1.18
N THR A 98 6.02 -0.46 -0.03
CA THR A 98 6.97 0.26 -0.89
C THR A 98 6.25 0.75 -2.14
N GLY A 99 6.07 2.06 -2.25
CA GLY A 99 5.59 2.70 -3.47
C GLY A 99 6.76 3.16 -4.32
N VAL A 100 6.88 2.63 -5.53
CA VAL A 100 7.90 3.08 -6.51
C VAL A 100 7.23 3.97 -7.54
N ARG A 101 7.81 5.14 -7.81
CA ARG A 101 7.36 5.97 -8.93
C ARG A 101 7.84 5.33 -10.23
N SER A 102 6.91 4.76 -11.01
CA SER A 102 7.20 4.38 -12.39
C SER A 102 7.31 5.66 -13.24
N LEU A 103 8.54 6.10 -13.52
CA LEU A 103 8.77 7.06 -14.60
C LEU A 103 8.58 6.30 -15.91
N ARG A 104 7.44 6.50 -16.59
CA ARG A 104 7.35 6.13 -18.01
C ARG A 104 8.40 6.97 -18.75
N LYS A 105 9.47 6.34 -19.25
CA LYS A 105 10.31 6.95 -20.28
C LYS A 105 9.39 7.20 -21.47
N VAL A 106 9.00 8.45 -21.69
CA VAL A 106 8.51 8.87 -23.00
C VAL A 106 9.75 8.86 -23.90
N SER A 107 10.01 7.71 -24.53
CA SER A 107 10.90 7.67 -25.68
C SER A 107 10.23 8.49 -26.78
N ARG A 108 10.70 9.72 -27.00
CA ARG A 108 10.47 10.42 -28.26
C ARG A 108 11.20 9.63 -29.35
N THR A 109 10.51 8.66 -29.94
CA THR A 109 10.87 8.07 -31.22
C THR A 109 10.05 8.77 -32.30
N GLY A 110 10.75 9.41 -33.25
CA GLY A 110 10.21 10.14 -34.41
C GLY A 110 10.18 11.67 -34.20
N LEU A 111 10.67 12.53 -35.10
CA LEU A 111 10.68 12.44 -36.56
C LEU A 111 11.95 13.10 -37.17
N THR A 112 12.43 12.46 -38.25
CA THR A 112 13.30 12.91 -39.37
C THR A 112 14.60 13.64 -39.07
#